data_AF-A0A257XDF3-F1
#
_entry.id   AF-A0A257XDF3-F1
#
_cell.length_a   1.000
_cell.length_b   1.000
_cell.length_c   1.000
_cell.angle_alpha   90.00
_cell.angle_beta   90.00
_cell.angle_gamma   90.00
#
_symmetry.space_group_name_H-M   'P 1'
#
loop_
_entity.id
_entity.type
_entity.pdbx_description
1 polymer ?
#
loop_
_entity_poly.entity_id
_entity_poly.type
_entity_poly.pdbx_seq_one_letter_code
_entity_poly.pdbx_strand_id
1 'polypeptide(L)'
;MRPKSISTHDDPDDEPQYDGPSKSQKKRDSHALQDIGEQLVALSDTQLKRIDLPDNLRRAIEETRRTRSREGLRRQMQYVGKVMRTIDTAPLVEALDAIRGVSARAVAREQMLERMRER
;
A
#
# COMPACT_ATOMS: atom_id res chain seq x y z
N MET A 1 -37.35 -34.10 49.66
CA MET A 1 -36.05 -34.72 49.32
C MET A 1 -35.65 -34.23 47.92
N ARG A 2 -34.49 -33.59 47.79
CA ARG A 2 -33.82 -33.14 46.54
C ARG A 2 -33.26 -34.35 45.74
N PRO A 3 -32.78 -34.23 44.48
CA PRO A 3 -32.37 -33.01 43.79
C PRO A 3 -32.80 -32.85 42.31
N LYS A 4 -32.77 -31.57 41.88
CA LYS A 4 -32.64 -31.10 40.49
C LYS A 4 -31.38 -31.70 39.85
N SER A 5 -31.54 -32.31 38.67
CA SER A 5 -30.42 -32.57 37.77
C SER A 5 -29.96 -31.23 37.17
N ILE A 6 -28.92 -30.68 37.78
CA ILE A 6 -28.04 -29.71 37.13
C ILE A 6 -27.25 -30.52 36.10
N SER A 7 -27.59 -30.36 34.82
CA SER A 7 -26.66 -30.70 33.74
C SER A 7 -25.68 -29.53 33.65
N THR A 8 -24.59 -29.66 34.40
CA THR A 8 -23.38 -28.86 34.19
C THR A 8 -22.86 -29.21 32.82
N HIS A 9 -23.14 -28.37 31.82
CA HIS A 9 -22.29 -28.31 30.64
C HIS A 9 -21.01 -27.61 31.12
N ASP A 10 -20.03 -28.44 31.45
CA ASP A 10 -18.65 -28.04 31.68
C ASP A 10 -18.06 -27.89 30.27
N ASP A 11 -18.01 -26.65 29.77
CA ASP A 11 -17.33 -26.27 28.53
C ASP A 11 -15.82 -26.13 28.84
N PRO A 12 -14.94 -26.97 28.28
CA PRO A 12 -13.51 -26.82 28.46
C PRO A 12 -12.84 -26.67 27.09
N ASP A 13 -13.22 -25.67 26.28
CA ASP A 13 -12.50 -25.32 25.04
C ASP A 13 -12.86 -23.90 24.58
N ASP A 14 -12.63 -22.90 25.44
CA ASP A 14 -12.54 -21.49 25.00
C ASP A 14 -11.08 -21.20 24.60
N GLU A 15 -10.56 -21.99 23.64
CA GLU A 15 -9.38 -21.59 22.90
C GLU A 15 -9.77 -20.38 22.04
N PRO A 16 -9.04 -19.25 22.08
CA PRO A 16 -9.36 -18.11 21.24
C PRO A 16 -9.24 -18.51 19.77
N GLN A 17 -10.38 -18.78 19.13
CA GLN A 17 -10.44 -19.05 17.70
C GLN A 17 -9.96 -17.81 16.94
N TYR A 18 -8.73 -17.88 16.44
CA TYR A 18 -8.18 -16.86 15.56
C TYR A 18 -8.93 -16.88 14.22
N ASP A 19 -9.98 -16.06 14.08
CA ASP A 19 -10.79 -15.91 12.85
C ASP A 19 -10.06 -15.16 11.71
N GLY A 20 -8.77 -14.89 11.89
CA GLY A 20 -7.95 -14.17 10.93
C GLY A 20 -8.45 -12.75 10.62
N PRO A 21 -7.92 -12.11 9.57
CA PRO A 21 -8.29 -10.74 9.24
C PRO A 21 -9.71 -10.68 8.69
N SER A 22 -10.51 -9.76 9.27
CA SER A 22 -11.89 -9.50 8.84
C SER A 22 -11.96 -9.16 7.33
N LYS A 23 -13.12 -9.41 6.72
CA LYS A 23 -13.40 -9.01 5.32
C LYS A 23 -13.11 -7.52 5.07
N SER A 24 -13.38 -6.68 6.07
CA SER A 24 -13.12 -5.24 6.02
C SER A 24 -11.62 -4.92 6.04
N GLN A 25 -10.83 -5.63 6.86
CA GLN A 25 -9.37 -5.47 6.90
C GLN A 25 -8.72 -5.86 5.58
N LYS A 26 -9.04 -7.05 5.03
CA LYS A 26 -8.53 -7.51 3.73
C LYS A 26 -8.80 -6.52 2.60
N LYS A 27 -9.97 -5.86 2.65
CA LYS A 27 -10.32 -4.79 1.70
C LYS A 27 -9.42 -3.56 1.87
N ARG A 28 -9.22 -3.09 3.11
CA ARG A 28 -8.32 -1.95 3.39
C ARG A 28 -6.89 -2.23 2.94
N ASP A 29 -6.36 -3.41 3.26
CA ASP A 29 -5.00 -3.80 2.88
C ASP A 29 -4.85 -3.83 1.35
N SER A 30 -5.86 -4.36 0.66
CA SER A 30 -5.90 -4.37 -0.80
C SER A 30 -5.92 -2.95 -1.41
N HIS A 31 -6.61 -2.00 -0.78
CA HIS A 31 -6.61 -0.60 -1.22
C HIS A 31 -5.26 0.07 -0.95
N ALA A 32 -4.66 -0.13 0.22
CA ALA A 32 -3.34 0.41 0.54
C ALA A 32 -2.27 -0.04 -0.46
N LEU A 33 -2.29 -1.31 -0.87
CA LEU A 33 -1.37 -1.84 -1.90
C LEU A 33 -1.62 -1.22 -3.27
N GLN A 34 -2.89 -0.98 -3.62
CA GLN A 34 -3.26 -0.29 -4.86
C GLN A 34 -2.74 1.14 -4.87
N ASP A 35 -2.92 1.87 -3.75
CA ASP A 35 -2.49 3.26 -3.60
C ASP A 35 -0.96 3.39 -3.70
N ILE A 36 -0.20 2.44 -3.14
CA ILE A 36 1.26 2.39 -3.31
C ILE A 36 1.62 2.19 -4.80
N GLY A 37 0.94 1.27 -5.49
CA GLY A 37 1.13 1.04 -6.91
C GLY A 37 0.86 2.28 -7.76
N GLU A 38 -0.20 3.03 -7.44
CA GLU A 38 -0.54 4.30 -8.09
C GLU A 38 0.54 5.36 -7.89
N GLN A 39 1.06 5.49 -6.67
CA GLN A 39 2.16 6.40 -6.38
C GLN A 39 3.41 6.06 -7.19
N LEU A 40 3.77 4.77 -7.28
CA LEU A 40 4.91 4.32 -8.07
C LEU A 40 4.76 4.66 -9.56
N VAL A 41 3.56 4.46 -10.13
CA VAL A 41 3.27 4.82 -11.52
C VAL A 41 3.39 6.33 -11.77
N ALA A 42 3.09 7.16 -10.77
CA ALA A 42 3.16 8.61 -10.84
C ALA A 42 4.58 9.19 -10.66
N LEU A 43 5.56 8.39 -10.21
CA LEU A 43 6.94 8.84 -10.06
C LEU A 43 7.61 9.10 -11.42
N SER A 44 8.58 10.02 -11.42
CA SER A 44 9.47 10.24 -12.57
C SER A 44 10.42 9.06 -12.78
N ASP A 45 10.96 8.91 -13.99
CA ASP A 45 11.94 7.85 -14.31
C ASP A 45 13.17 7.90 -13.40
N THR A 46 13.63 9.11 -13.07
CA THR A 46 14.78 9.31 -12.18
C THR A 46 14.45 8.85 -10.76
N GLN A 47 13.24 9.09 -10.27
CA GLN A 47 12.80 8.61 -8.95
C GLN A 47 12.65 7.09 -8.94
N LEU A 48 12.01 6.50 -9.95
CA LEU A 48 11.84 5.05 -10.07
C LEU A 48 13.18 4.30 -10.15
N LYS A 49 14.21 4.89 -10.77
CA LYS A 49 15.56 4.31 -10.82
C LYS A 49 16.26 4.26 -9.45
N ARG A 50 15.83 5.07 -8.48
CA ARG A 50 16.38 5.07 -7.12
C ARG A 50 15.75 4.01 -6.23
N ILE A 51 14.63 3.44 -6.66
CA ILE A 51 13.93 2.36 -5.98
C ILE A 51 14.38 1.05 -6.62
N ASP A 52 14.84 0.12 -5.79
CA ASP A 52 15.10 -1.25 -6.26
C ASP A 52 13.76 -1.96 -6.45
N LEU A 53 13.33 -2.03 -7.71
CA LEU A 53 12.04 -2.61 -8.10
C LEU A 53 12.28 -3.99 -8.70
N PRO A 54 11.56 -5.02 -8.21
CA PRO A 54 11.49 -6.32 -8.86
C PRO A 54 11.09 -6.19 -10.34
N ASP A 55 11.68 -7.02 -11.20
CA ASP A 55 11.49 -6.93 -12.66
C ASP A 55 10.02 -7.00 -13.09
N ASN A 56 9.22 -7.83 -12.40
CA ASN A 56 7.79 -7.96 -12.64
C ASN A 56 7.04 -6.64 -12.41
N LEU A 57 7.34 -5.94 -11.31
CA LEU A 57 6.73 -4.67 -10.96
C LEU A 57 7.21 -3.56 -11.89
N ARG A 58 8.51 -3.52 -12.21
CA ARG A 58 9.08 -2.56 -13.16
C ARG A 58 8.39 -2.62 -14.51
N ARG A 59 8.26 -3.83 -15.08
CA ARG A 59 7.54 -4.05 -16.35
C ARG A 59 6.08 -3.62 -16.26
N ALA A 60 5.38 -3.98 -15.19
CA ALA A 60 3.98 -3.58 -14.99
C ALA A 60 3.81 -2.05 -14.97
N ILE A 61 4.70 -1.33 -14.30
CA ILE A 61 4.69 0.14 -14.25
C ILE A 61 4.94 0.74 -15.64
N GLU A 62 5.95 0.24 -16.37
CA GLU A 62 6.25 0.72 -17.73
C GLU A 62 5.06 0.55 -18.68
N GLU A 63 4.45 -0.64 -18.68
CA GLU A 63 3.27 -0.93 -19.52
C GLU A 63 2.07 -0.05 -19.14
N THR A 64 1.87 0.19 -17.84
CA THR A 64 0.85 1.11 -17.35
C THR A 64 1.06 2.52 -17.92
N ARG A 65 2.30 3.03 -17.89
CA ARG A 65 2.65 4.37 -18.38
C ARG A 65 2.60 4.50 -19.91
N ARG A 66 2.80 3.41 -20.65
CA ARG A 66 2.66 3.37 -22.13
C ARG A 66 1.20 3.34 -22.58
N THR A 67 0.30 2.79 -21.76
CA THR A 67 -1.10 2.58 -22.13
C THR A 67 -1.87 3.90 -22.26
N ARG A 68 -2.49 4.14 -23.41
CA ARG A 68 -3.21 5.39 -23.71
C ARG A 68 -4.73 5.29 -23.51
N SER A 69 -5.31 4.09 -23.54
CA SER A 69 -6.75 3.90 -23.38
C SER A 69 -7.15 3.88 -21.91
N ARG A 70 -8.30 4.48 -21.57
CA ARG A 70 -8.81 4.54 -20.19
C ARG A 70 -9.04 3.15 -19.60
N GLU A 71 -9.66 2.28 -20.39
CA GLU A 71 -9.94 0.90 -19.96
C GLU A 71 -8.66 0.07 -19.87
N GLY A 72 -7.70 0.28 -20.78
CA GLY A 72 -6.39 -0.36 -20.70
C GLY A 72 -5.64 0.07 -19.44
N LEU A 73 -5.62 1.37 -19.15
CA LEU A 73 -4.99 1.92 -17.95
C LEU A 73 -5.62 1.32 -16.69
N ARG A 74 -6.96 1.24 -16.63
CA ARG A 74 -7.67 0.61 -15.52
C ARG A 74 -7.21 -0.82 -15.30
N ARG A 75 -7.11 -1.63 -16.36
CA ARG A 75 -6.68 -3.03 -16.28
C ARG A 75 -5.21 -3.15 -15.86
N GLN A 76 -4.33 -2.31 -16.40
CA GLN A 76 -2.92 -2.29 -16.02
C GLN A 76 -2.75 -1.90 -14.55
N MET A 77 -3.50 -0.91 -14.07
CA MET A 77 -3.50 -0.54 -12.66
C MET A 77 -3.96 -1.68 -11.74
N GLN A 78 -4.97 -2.46 -12.14
CA GLN A 78 -5.38 -3.66 -11.40
C GLN A 78 -4.30 -4.75 -11.41
N TYR A 79 -3.59 -4.90 -12.52
CA TYR A 79 -2.46 -5.82 -12.63
C TYR A 79 -1.30 -5.40 -11.72
N VAL A 80 -0.96 -4.11 -11.67
CA VAL A 80 0.01 -3.55 -10.70
C VAL A 80 -0.43 -3.90 -9.28
N GLY A 81 -1.69 -3.66 -8.91
CA GLY A 81 -2.21 -4.03 -7.59
C GLY A 81 -2.13 -5.53 -7.29
N LYS A 82 -2.31 -6.39 -8.29
CA LYS A 82 -2.10 -7.84 -8.16
C LYS A 82 -0.63 -8.17 -7.90
N VAL A 83 0.30 -7.57 -8.63
CA VAL A 83 1.75 -7.77 -8.45
C VAL A 83 2.20 -7.30 -7.06
N MET A 84 1.68 -6.17 -6.58
CA MET A 84 1.97 -5.63 -5.24
C MET A 84 1.61 -6.59 -4.10
N ARG A 85 0.62 -7.49 -4.29
CA ARG A 85 0.25 -8.52 -3.30
C ARG A 85 1.22 -9.69 -3.26
N THR A 86 2.13 -9.80 -4.22
CA THR A 86 3.05 -10.94 -4.37
C THR A 86 4.49 -10.62 -4.00
N ILE A 87 4.77 -9.37 -3.61
CA ILE A 87 6.11 -8.87 -3.29
C ILE A 87 6.12 -8.28 -1.88
N ASP A 88 7.30 -8.13 -1.31
CA ASP A 88 7.48 -7.33 -0.10
C ASP A 88 7.38 -5.84 -0.44
N THR A 89 6.46 -5.15 0.23
CA THR A 89 6.17 -3.73 -0.02
C THR A 89 6.78 -2.79 1.01
N ALA A 90 7.32 -3.31 2.12
CA ALA A 90 8.01 -2.52 3.13
C ALA A 90 9.12 -1.62 2.53
N PRO A 91 10.07 -2.14 1.73
CA PRO A 91 11.12 -1.30 1.15
C PRO A 91 10.58 -0.27 0.15
N LEU A 92 9.45 -0.56 -0.51
CA LEU A 92 8.82 0.37 -1.44
C LEU A 92 8.19 1.55 -0.71
N VAL A 93 7.54 1.28 0.43
CA VAL A 93 6.95 2.32 1.30
C VAL A 93 8.04 3.23 1.84
N GLU A 94 9.12 2.67 2.38
CA GLU A 94 10.26 3.45 2.88
C GLU A 94 10.89 4.33 1.79
N ALA A 95 11.07 3.78 0.59
CA ALA A 95 11.61 4.53 -0.54
C ALA A 95 10.67 5.68 -0.97
N LEU A 96 9.36 5.44 -1.00
CA LEU A 96 8.37 6.47 -1.29
C LEU A 96 8.40 7.60 -0.26
N ASP A 97 8.49 7.26 1.03
CA ASP A 97 8.55 8.24 2.11
C ASP A 97 9.85 9.05 2.09
N ALA A 98 10.98 8.41 1.76
CA ALA A 98 12.25 9.10 1.56
C ALA A 98 12.17 10.12 0.41
N ILE A 99 11.56 9.74 -0.72
CA ILE A 99 11.36 10.65 -1.86
C ILE A 99 10.46 11.82 -1.47
N ARG A 100 9.33 11.55 -0.79
CA ARG A 100 8.40 12.59 -0.32
C ARG A 100 9.06 13.56 0.66
N GLY A 101 9.85 13.04 1.60
CA GLY A 101 10.57 13.85 2.58
C GLY A 101 11.60 14.79 1.94
N VAL A 102 12.27 14.36 0.88
CA VAL A 102 13.18 15.21 0.10
C VAL A 102 12.40 16.32 -0.61
N SER A 103 11.28 15.99 -1.25
CA SER A 103 10.43 16.99 -1.93
C SER A 103 9.88 18.04 -0.97
N ALA A 104 9.39 17.63 0.21
CA ALA A 104 8.86 18.56 1.21
C ALA A 104 9.93 19.55 1.70
N ARG A 105 11.16 19.07 1.91
CA ARG A 105 12.29 19.93 2.31
C ARG A 105 12.69 20.91 1.20
N ALA A 106 12.61 20.50 -0.07
CA ALA A 106 12.90 21.38 -1.19
C ALA A 106 11.87 22.53 -1.27
N VAL A 107 10.58 22.20 -1.19
CA VAL A 107 9.49 23.19 -1.20
C VAL A 107 9.62 24.17 -0.04
N ALA A 108 9.92 23.70 1.17
CA ALA A 108 10.10 24.57 2.34
C ALA A 108 11.27 25.55 2.15
N ARG A 109 12.35 25.12 1.50
CA ARG A 109 13.49 26.00 1.18
C ARG A 109 13.10 27.07 0.16
N GLU A 110 12.38 26.71 -0.89
CA GLU A 110 11.90 27.66 -1.91
C GLU A 110 10.99 28.73 -1.29
N GLN A 111 10.00 28.32 -0.50
CA GLN A 111 9.10 29.26 0.20
C GLN A 111 9.86 30.20 1.15
N MET A 112 10.90 29.71 1.82
CA MET A 112 11.73 30.56 2.66
C MET A 112 12.48 31.62 1.84
N LEU A 113 13.03 31.23 0.68
CA LEU A 113 13.71 32.15 -0.24
C LEU A 113 12.75 33.18 -0.84
N GLU A 114 11.55 32.78 -1.23
CA GLU A 114 10.50 33.70 -1.71
C GLU A 114 10.15 34.74 -0.64
N ARG A 115 9.90 34.32 0.60
CA ARG A 115 9.63 35.24 1.73
C ARG A 115 10.78 36.21 2.01
N MET A 116 12.03 35.79 1.78
CA MET A 116 13.19 36.66 1.93
C MET A 116 13.33 37.67 0.78
N ARG A 117 12.79 37.37 -0.41
CA ARG A 117 12.80 38.26 -1.59
C ARG A 117 11.68 39.31 -1.57
N GLU A 118 10.57 39.00 -0.89
CA GLU A 118 9.44 39.92 -0.70
C GLU A 118 9.66 40.96 0.42
N ARG A 119 10.80 40.89 1.11
CA ARG A 119 11.26 41.86 2.12
C ARG A 119 12.37 42.73 1.56
#